data_AF-A0A438IUV9-F1
#
_entry.id   AF-A0A438IUV9-F1
#
_cell.length_a   1.000
_cell.length_b   1.000
_cell.length_c   1.000
_cell.angle_alpha   90.00
_cell.angle_beta   90.00
_cell.angle_gamma   90.00
#
_symmetry.space_group_name_H-M   'P 1'
#
loop_
_entity.id
_entity.type
_entity.pdbx_description
1 polymer ?
#
loop_
_entity_poly.entity_id
_entity_poly.type
_entity_poly.pdbx_seq_one_letter_code
_entity_poly.pdbx_strand_id
1 'polypeptide(L)'
;MVEFLTENPWGEDPFWAIRGGGGACFGYITDKLDEDLFIRIILRRVNSSEEGKKTIEASFNSLFLGGVDDPSTDVGELPRIRLELLSPRRFFKAKSDYVKEPISEIRLEGIWRRFYEEEAATAEMIFSPYRGRMNEIPESKTPFPHRAGNIYKIQHLVYWEEE
;
A
#
# COMPACT_ATOMS: atom_id res chain seq x y z
N MET A 1 -1.54 17.00 -2.87
CA MET A 1 -1.76 17.16 -1.42
C MET A 1 -3.26 17.00 -1.23
N VAL A 2 -3.70 15.81 -0.84
CA VAL A 2 -5.09 15.58 -0.45
C VAL A 2 -5.03 15.36 1.05
N GLU A 3 -5.28 16.43 1.80
CA GLU A 3 -5.49 16.38 3.24
C GLU A 3 -6.90 15.85 3.48
N PHE A 4 -7.01 14.64 4.04
CA PHE A 4 -8.23 14.26 4.73
C PHE A 4 -8.13 14.82 6.14
N LEU A 5 -9.00 15.79 6.42
CA LEU A 5 -9.14 16.49 7.68
C LEU A 5 -9.28 15.49 8.83
N THR A 6 -8.38 15.60 9.80
CA THR A 6 -8.39 14.90 11.08
C THR A 6 -9.43 15.50 12.02
N GLU A 7 -10.71 15.45 11.66
CA GLU A 7 -11.78 15.77 12.61
C GLU A 7 -12.59 14.50 12.88
N ASN A 8 -12.38 13.97 14.09
CA ASN A 8 -12.86 12.71 14.59
C ASN A 8 -14.13 12.92 15.44
N PRO A 9 -15.34 12.53 14.98
CA PRO A 9 -16.56 12.70 15.78
C PRO A 9 -16.78 11.63 16.87
N TRP A 10 -15.91 10.60 17.01
CA TRP A 10 -16.18 9.47 17.93
C TRP A 10 -14.97 8.86 18.67
N GLY A 11 -14.07 9.69 19.21
CA GLY A 11 -13.14 9.27 20.27
C GLY A 11 -11.88 8.49 19.84
N GLU A 12 -10.98 8.27 20.81
CA GLU A 12 -9.55 7.93 20.72
C GLU A 12 -9.20 6.55 20.10
N ASP A 13 -9.57 6.30 18.85
CA ASP A 13 -9.12 5.10 18.13
C ASP A 13 -8.39 5.43 16.81
N PRO A 14 -7.04 5.41 16.78
CA PRO A 14 -6.28 5.68 15.55
C PRO A 14 -6.35 4.56 14.51
N PHE A 15 -7.00 3.42 14.83
CA PHE A 15 -7.10 2.25 13.95
C PHE A 15 -8.49 2.05 13.34
N TRP A 16 -9.41 3.02 13.46
CA TRP A 16 -10.81 2.88 13.02
C TRP A 16 -10.95 2.52 11.52
N ALA A 17 -10.08 3.04 10.65
CA ALA A 17 -10.09 2.71 9.21
C ALA A 17 -9.67 1.25 8.92
N ILE A 18 -9.01 0.59 9.89
CA ILE A 18 -8.56 -0.80 9.81
C ILE A 18 -9.53 -1.73 10.57
N ARG A 19 -10.04 -1.31 11.75
CA ARG A 19 -11.01 -2.08 12.57
C ARG A 19 -12.46 -2.00 12.07
N GLY A 20 -12.84 -0.87 11.47
CA GLY A 20 -14.13 -0.66 10.80
C GLY A 20 -14.15 -1.36 9.45
N GLY A 21 -14.05 -2.67 9.45
CA GLY A 21 -14.22 -3.49 8.25
C GLY A 21 -13.12 -3.40 7.21
N GLY A 22 -12.04 -2.63 7.34
CA GLY A 22 -11.03 -2.41 6.28
C GLY A 22 -10.48 -3.69 5.60
N GLY A 23 -10.20 -4.76 6.34
CA GLY A 23 -9.71 -6.02 5.73
C GLY A 23 -10.74 -6.79 4.89
N ALA A 24 -12.03 -6.65 5.23
CA ALA A 24 -13.15 -7.21 4.46
C ALA A 24 -13.70 -6.21 3.44
N CYS A 25 -13.62 -4.92 3.75
CA CYS A 25 -13.92 -3.78 2.90
C CYS A 25 -12.88 -3.65 1.80
N PHE A 26 -11.61 -3.99 1.96
CA PHE A 26 -10.72 -4.06 0.79
C PHE A 26 -11.18 -5.16 -0.17
N GLY A 27 -11.65 -6.31 0.33
CA GLY A 27 -12.32 -7.32 -0.52
C GLY A 27 -13.63 -6.82 -1.15
N TYR A 28 -14.44 -6.06 -0.40
CA TYR A 28 -15.76 -5.52 -0.78
C TYR A 28 -15.73 -4.10 -1.42
N ILE A 29 -14.54 -3.52 -1.54
CA ILE A 29 -14.28 -2.29 -2.27
C ILE A 29 -13.61 -2.68 -3.58
N THR A 30 -12.68 -3.66 -3.61
CA THR A 30 -12.07 -4.11 -4.88
C THR A 30 -13.06 -4.65 -5.92
N ASP A 31 -14.24 -5.13 -5.51
CA ASP A 31 -15.35 -5.52 -6.39
C ASP A 31 -16.23 -4.34 -6.84
N LYS A 32 -16.12 -3.17 -6.20
CA LYS A 32 -16.81 -1.92 -6.55
C LYS A 32 -15.90 -0.84 -7.12
N LEU A 33 -14.58 -1.06 -7.10
CA LEU A 33 -13.62 -0.19 -7.77
C LEU A 33 -13.66 -0.47 -9.27
N ASP A 34 -13.48 0.59 -10.04
CA ASP A 34 -13.29 0.49 -11.48
C ASP A 34 -12.18 -0.52 -11.78
N GLU A 35 -12.39 -1.38 -12.78
CA GLU A 35 -11.42 -2.42 -13.15
C GLU A 35 -10.07 -1.85 -13.59
N ASP A 36 -10.06 -0.60 -14.04
CA ASP A 36 -8.86 0.14 -14.44
C ASP A 36 -8.26 0.95 -13.28
N LEU A 37 -8.83 0.93 -12.08
CA LEU A 37 -8.28 1.62 -10.91
C LEU A 37 -7.41 0.69 -10.06
N PHE A 38 -6.10 0.87 -10.14
CA PHE A 38 -5.14 0.20 -9.26
C PHE A 38 -4.89 1.04 -8.00
N ILE A 39 -5.03 0.47 -6.81
CA ILE A 39 -4.72 1.13 -5.53
C ILE A 39 -3.66 0.34 -4.77
N ARG A 40 -2.68 0.99 -4.16
CA ARG A 40 -1.63 0.35 -3.35
C ARG A 40 -1.56 1.02 -1.99
N ILE A 41 -1.47 0.23 -0.92
CA ILE A 41 -1.28 0.73 0.44
C ILE A 41 0.18 0.56 0.81
N ILE A 42 0.85 1.65 1.17
CA ILE A 42 2.22 1.64 1.67
C ILE A 42 2.18 1.97 3.16
N LEU A 43 2.75 1.10 3.98
CA LEU A 43 2.88 1.29 5.41
C LEU A 43 4.35 1.54 5.74
N ARG A 44 4.62 2.59 6.50
CA ARG A 44 5.97 2.94 6.96
C ARG A 44 5.93 3.62 8.32
N ARG A 45 7.03 3.54 9.06
CA ARG A 45 7.22 4.27 10.31
C ARG A 45 7.56 5.73 10.01
N VAL A 46 6.89 6.65 10.68
CA VAL A 46 7.19 8.09 10.64
C VAL A 46 7.27 8.65 12.05
N ASN A 47 8.12 9.66 12.24
CA ASN A 47 8.17 10.41 13.49
C ASN A 47 6.93 11.29 13.59
N SER A 48 6.29 11.30 14.76
CA SER A 48 5.14 12.18 14.98
C SER A 48 5.58 13.63 15.25
N SER A 49 4.62 14.55 15.27
CA SER A 49 4.84 15.93 15.71
C SER A 49 5.15 16.04 17.21
N GLU A 50 4.80 15.03 18.00
CA GLU A 50 5.12 14.95 19.42
C GLU A 50 6.48 14.29 19.64
N GLU A 51 7.33 14.93 20.45
CA GLU A 51 8.70 14.51 20.70
C GLU A 51 8.75 13.08 21.27
N GLY A 52 9.55 12.21 20.64
CA GLY A 52 9.74 10.82 21.06
C GLY A 52 8.62 9.84 20.68
N LYS A 53 7.48 10.32 20.15
CA LYS A 53 6.40 9.43 19.68
C LYS A 53 6.59 9.05 18.21
N LYS A 54 6.46 7.75 17.95
CA LYS A 54 6.50 7.15 16.60
C LYS A 54 5.09 6.78 16.17
N THR A 55 4.80 6.93 14.88
CA THR A 55 3.51 6.57 14.29
C THR A 55 3.72 5.76 13.02
N ILE A 56 2.72 4.98 12.63
CA ILE A 56 2.71 4.25 11.36
C ILE A 56 1.87 5.07 10.39
N GLU A 57 2.48 5.49 9.30
CA GLU A 57 1.79 6.15 8.21
C GLU A 57 1.28 5.11 7.23
N ALA A 58 0.01 5.25 6.82
CA ALA A 58 -0.58 4.52 5.71
C ALA A 58 -0.80 5.48 4.53
N SER A 59 -0.07 5.28 3.43
CA SER A 59 -0.24 6.02 2.18
C SER A 59 -1.03 5.19 1.17
N PHE A 60 -2.00 5.81 0.51
CA PHE A 60 -2.81 5.18 -0.53
C PHE A 60 -2.43 5.78 -1.88
N ASN A 61 -1.79 4.99 -2.72
CA ASN A 61 -1.43 5.39 -4.08
C ASN A 61 -2.40 4.77 -5.07
N SER A 62 -3.12 5.59 -5.83
CA SER A 62 -3.97 5.14 -6.92
C SER A 62 -3.35 5.43 -8.29
N LEU A 63 -3.52 4.52 -9.23
CA LEU A 63 -3.17 4.67 -10.63
C LEU A 63 -4.35 4.21 -11.48
N PHE A 64 -4.85 5.10 -12.34
CA PHE A 64 -5.84 4.74 -13.35
C PHE A 64 -5.12 4.17 -14.57
N LEU A 65 -5.61 3.03 -15.06
CA LEU A 65 -5.03 2.21 -16.11
C LEU A 65 -5.88 2.19 -17.39
N GLY A 66 -6.86 3.09 -17.50
CA GLY A 66 -7.73 3.23 -18.65
C GLY A 66 -6.99 3.67 -19.92
N GLY A 67 -7.63 3.46 -21.07
CA GLY A 67 -7.10 3.86 -22.38
C GLY A 67 -7.12 5.38 -22.58
N VAL A 68 -6.21 5.88 -23.43
CA VAL A 68 -6.08 7.32 -23.79
C VAL A 68 -7.36 7.88 -24.44
N ASP A 69 -8.25 7.01 -24.92
CA ASP A 69 -9.53 7.37 -25.55
C ASP A 69 -10.64 7.69 -24.52
N ASP A 70 -10.38 7.54 -23.22
CA ASP A 70 -11.31 7.95 -22.16
C ASP A 70 -11.20 9.48 -21.94
N PRO A 71 -12.32 10.24 -22.06
CA PRO A 71 -12.33 11.70 -21.85
C PRO A 71 -11.91 12.13 -20.43
N SER A 72 -11.78 11.22 -19.46
CA SER A 72 -11.19 11.50 -18.14
C SER A 72 -9.64 11.60 -18.15
N THR A 73 -8.99 11.26 -19.28
CA THR A 73 -7.53 11.23 -19.47
C THR A 73 -6.96 12.54 -20.04
N ASP A 74 -7.67 13.66 -19.94
CA ASP A 74 -7.12 14.99 -20.30
C ASP A 74 -6.12 15.46 -19.22
N VAL A 75 -4.96 14.82 -19.19
CA VAL A 75 -3.80 15.28 -18.44
C VAL A 75 -3.09 16.33 -19.29
N GLY A 76 -3.49 17.59 -19.11
CA GLY A 76 -2.78 18.75 -19.65
C GLY A 76 -1.27 18.62 -19.44
N GLU A 77 -0.48 19.14 -20.41
CA GLU A 77 0.97 18.95 -20.50
C GLU A 77 1.67 19.00 -19.13
N LEU A 78 2.12 17.84 -18.64
CA LEU A 78 2.86 17.77 -17.40
C LEU A 78 4.21 18.47 -17.58
N PRO A 79 4.58 19.43 -16.71
CA PRO A 79 5.88 20.06 -16.79
C PRO A 79 6.97 18.99 -16.64
N ARG A 80 7.97 19.05 -17.53
CA ARG A 80 9.14 18.17 -17.48
C ARG A 80 9.93 18.48 -16.20
N ILE A 81 9.62 17.78 -15.11
CA ILE A 81 10.42 17.83 -13.89
C ILE A 81 11.73 17.10 -14.17
N ARG A 82 12.83 17.86 -14.22
CA ARG A 82 14.19 17.32 -14.24
C ARG A 82 14.46 16.68 -12.88
N LEU A 83 14.53 15.35 -12.85
CA LEU A 83 14.89 14.61 -11.64
C LEU A 83 16.39 14.83 -11.37
N GLU A 84 16.70 15.85 -10.55
CA GLU A 84 18.05 16.05 -10.03
C GLU A 84 18.42 14.81 -9.19
N LEU A 85 19.38 14.03 -9.70
CA LEU A 85 19.89 12.75 -9.19
C LEU A 85 20.70 12.91 -7.87
N LEU A 86 20.15 13.59 -6.88
CA LEU A 86 20.74 13.70 -5.53
C LEU A 86 20.01 12.80 -4.52
N SER A 87 19.48 11.65 -4.98
CA SER A 87 19.07 10.61 -4.03
C SER A 87 20.33 9.89 -3.53
N PRO A 88 20.62 9.90 -2.22
CA PRO A 88 21.70 9.08 -1.67
C PRO A 88 21.49 7.62 -2.09
N ARG A 89 22.58 6.92 -2.41
CA ARG A 89 22.51 5.50 -2.78
C ARG A 89 21.93 4.72 -1.59
N ARG A 90 20.67 4.32 -1.71
CA ARG A 90 19.99 3.47 -0.74
C ARG A 90 20.05 2.03 -1.21
N PHE A 91 20.60 1.17 -0.37
CA PHE A 91 20.57 -0.27 -0.53
C PHE A 91 19.27 -0.80 0.06
N PHE A 92 18.78 -1.92 -0.46
CA PHE A 92 17.55 -2.52 0.07
C PHE A 92 17.56 -4.04 -0.02
N LYS A 93 16.79 -4.65 0.88
CA LYS A 93 16.39 -6.05 0.82
C LYS A 93 14.88 -6.09 0.72
N ALA A 94 14.38 -6.78 -0.30
CA ALA A 94 12.97 -7.01 -0.48
C ALA A 94 12.62 -8.51 -0.38
N LYS A 95 11.49 -8.81 0.24
CA LYS A 95 10.79 -10.09 0.15
C LYS A 95 9.34 -9.83 -0.23
N SER A 96 8.66 -10.85 -0.75
CA SER A 96 7.24 -10.74 -1.05
C SER A 96 6.51 -12.04 -0.82
N ASP A 97 5.26 -11.92 -0.41
CA ASP A 97 4.35 -13.03 -0.15
C ASP A 97 3.01 -12.80 -0.83
N TYR A 98 2.31 -13.88 -1.14
CA TYR A 98 0.95 -13.87 -1.68
C TYR A 98 -0.01 -14.35 -0.61
N VAL A 99 -1.03 -13.55 -0.34
CA VAL A 99 -2.01 -13.84 0.69
C VAL A 99 -3.29 -14.31 0.02
N LYS A 100 -3.86 -15.41 0.53
CA LYS A 100 -5.11 -16.00 0.03
C LYS A 100 -6.28 -15.82 1.00
N GLU A 101 -5.98 -15.65 2.29
CA GLU A 101 -6.96 -15.45 3.36
C GLU A 101 -6.59 -14.20 4.17
N PRO A 102 -7.57 -13.41 4.65
CA PRO A 102 -7.28 -12.21 5.42
C PRO A 102 -6.38 -12.49 6.62
N ILE A 103 -5.36 -11.65 6.81
CA ILE A 103 -4.51 -11.70 8.00
C ILE A 103 -5.37 -11.39 9.23
N SER A 104 -5.38 -12.31 10.21
CA SER A 104 -6.10 -12.13 11.47
C SER A 104 -5.57 -10.92 12.25
N GLU A 105 -6.44 -10.27 13.03
CA GLU A 105 -6.10 -9.10 13.85
C GLU A 105 -4.85 -9.31 14.73
N ILE A 106 -4.78 -10.45 15.43
CA ILE A 106 -3.62 -10.81 16.28
C ILE A 106 -2.29 -10.81 15.50
N ARG A 107 -2.32 -11.21 14.22
CA ARG A 107 -1.12 -11.18 13.36
C ARG A 107 -0.79 -9.77 12.90
N LEU A 108 -1.79 -8.93 12.65
CA LEU A 108 -1.58 -7.51 12.34
C LEU A 108 -0.96 -6.76 13.52
N GLU A 109 -1.44 -7.00 14.74
CA GLU A 109 -0.83 -6.46 15.97
C GLU A 109 0.65 -6.87 16.10
N GLY A 110 0.95 -8.13 15.79
CA GLY A 110 2.33 -8.62 15.74
C GLY A 110 3.20 -7.90 14.70
N ILE A 111 2.63 -7.51 13.55
CA ILE A 111 3.30 -6.70 12.53
C ILE A 111 3.52 -5.28 13.06
N TRP A 112 2.52 -4.66 13.69
CA TRP A 112 2.64 -3.32 14.27
C TRP A 112 3.76 -3.25 15.30
N ARG A 113 3.85 -4.23 16.20
CA ARG A 113 4.94 -4.28 17.18
C ARG A 113 6.32 -4.28 16.51
N ARG A 114 6.50 -4.99 15.39
CA ARG A 114 7.75 -5.02 14.64
C ARG A 114 8.09 -3.68 14.00
N PHE A 115 7.09 -2.92 13.52
CA PHE A 115 7.31 -1.57 12.99
C PHE A 115 7.88 -0.59 14.04
N TYR A 116 7.70 -0.86 15.33
CA TYR A 116 8.26 -0.03 16.40
C TYR A 116 9.70 -0.40 16.78
N GLU A 117 10.22 -1.55 16.32
CA GLU A 117 11.63 -1.95 16.48
C GLU A 117 12.55 -0.98 15.70
N GLU A 118 13.80 -0.81 16.13
CA GLU A 118 14.73 0.14 15.48
C GLU A 118 15.23 -0.35 14.15
N GLU A 119 15.40 -1.65 14.00
CA GLU A 119 15.77 -2.32 12.76
C GLU A 119 14.72 -2.11 11.66
N ALA A 120 13.46 -1.82 12.06
CA ALA A 120 12.36 -1.51 11.15
C ALA A 120 12.21 -0.01 10.85
N ALA A 121 13.17 0.83 11.25
CA ALA A 121 13.10 2.28 11.09
C ALA A 121 12.84 2.74 9.66
N THR A 122 13.45 2.03 8.71
CA THR A 122 13.35 2.27 7.27
C THR A 122 12.50 1.21 6.58
N ALA A 123 11.76 0.39 7.34
CA ALA A 123 10.97 -0.67 6.75
C ALA A 123 9.72 -0.11 6.07
N GLU A 124 9.40 -0.70 4.91
CA GLU A 124 8.15 -0.48 4.20
C GLU A 124 7.42 -1.82 4.02
N MET A 125 6.12 -1.81 4.28
CA MET A 125 5.24 -2.90 3.85
C MET A 125 4.25 -2.39 2.83
N ILE A 126 4.15 -3.09 1.71
CA ILE A 126 3.35 -2.64 0.60
C ILE A 126 2.35 -3.70 0.18
N PHE A 127 1.07 -3.33 0.21
CA PHE A 127 -0.06 -4.17 -0.12
C PHE A 127 -0.56 -3.78 -1.50
N SER A 128 -0.47 -4.73 -2.43
CA SER A 128 -1.01 -4.60 -3.78
C SER A 128 -2.20 -5.54 -3.91
N PRO A 129 -3.43 -5.02 -4.13
CA PRO A 129 -4.63 -5.82 -4.24
C PRO A 129 -4.52 -6.75 -5.44
N TYR A 130 -4.97 -7.98 -5.23
CA TYR A 130 -5.24 -8.95 -6.27
C TYR A 130 -6.76 -9.12 -6.36
N ARG A 131 -7.27 -9.99 -7.23
CA ARG A 131 -8.67 -10.07 -7.72
C ARG A 131 -8.94 -9.14 -8.92
N GLY A 132 -10.21 -8.81 -9.16
CA GLY A 132 -10.69 -8.21 -10.41
C GLY A 132 -10.20 -9.02 -11.61
N ARG A 133 -9.68 -8.31 -12.60
CA ARG A 133 -9.11 -8.88 -13.83
C ARG A 133 -7.99 -9.90 -13.60
N MET A 134 -7.28 -9.85 -12.47
CA MET A 134 -6.26 -10.86 -12.14
C MET A 134 -6.85 -12.25 -11.84
N ASN A 135 -8.12 -12.34 -11.44
CA ASN A 135 -8.80 -13.63 -11.23
C ASN A 135 -9.30 -14.27 -12.55
N GLU A 136 -9.55 -13.48 -13.58
CA GLU A 136 -10.07 -13.96 -14.87
C GLU A 136 -8.99 -14.62 -15.74
N ILE A 137 -7.72 -14.31 -15.46
CA ILE A 137 -6.59 -14.82 -16.23
C ILE A 137 -6.20 -16.21 -15.71
N PRO A 138 -6.22 -17.27 -16.56
CA PRO A 138 -5.77 -18.60 -16.16
C PRO A 138 -4.29 -18.60 -15.73
N GLU A 139 -3.96 -19.37 -14.69
CA GLU A 139 -2.57 -19.48 -14.18
C GLU A 139 -1.59 -19.96 -15.24
N SER A 140 -2.03 -20.81 -16.18
CA SER A 140 -1.23 -21.35 -17.28
C SER A 140 -1.04 -20.37 -18.44
N LYS A 141 -1.75 -19.22 -18.46
CA LYS A 141 -1.69 -18.28 -19.58
C LYS A 141 -0.31 -17.63 -19.73
N THR A 142 0.41 -17.44 -18.62
CA THR A 142 1.78 -16.91 -18.61
C THR A 142 2.63 -17.64 -17.58
N PRO A 143 3.98 -17.52 -17.62
CA PRO A 143 4.84 -18.06 -16.57
C PRO A 143 4.62 -17.49 -15.16
N PHE A 144 3.78 -16.46 -15.02
CA PHE A 144 3.43 -15.86 -13.74
C PHE A 144 2.09 -16.44 -13.23
N PRO A 145 2.12 -17.38 -12.27
CA PRO A 145 0.97 -18.22 -11.95
C PRO A 145 0.05 -17.61 -10.88
N HIS A 146 0.47 -16.53 -10.21
CA HIS A 146 -0.29 -15.97 -9.08
C HIS A 146 -1.51 -15.19 -9.60
N ARG A 147 -2.64 -15.88 -9.77
CA ARG A 147 -3.89 -15.35 -10.32
C ARG A 147 -5.01 -15.51 -9.29
N ALA A 148 -6.08 -16.21 -9.68
CA ALA A 148 -7.24 -16.53 -8.85
C ALA A 148 -6.85 -17.11 -7.48
N GLY A 149 -7.60 -16.70 -6.45
CA GLY A 149 -7.41 -17.15 -5.08
C GLY A 149 -6.41 -16.33 -4.25
N ASN A 150 -5.64 -15.41 -4.86
CA ASN A 150 -4.84 -14.44 -4.11
C ASN A 150 -5.67 -13.16 -3.87
N ILE A 151 -5.67 -12.66 -2.64
CA ILE A 151 -6.39 -11.43 -2.26
C ILE A 151 -5.50 -10.19 -2.32
N TYR A 152 -4.21 -10.33 -2.02
CA TYR A 152 -3.20 -9.30 -2.23
C TYR A 152 -1.80 -9.90 -2.23
N LYS A 153 -0.87 -9.20 -2.88
CA LYS A 153 0.57 -9.40 -2.72
C LYS A 153 1.09 -8.42 -1.68
N ILE A 154 1.91 -8.92 -0.76
CA ILE A 154 2.65 -8.08 0.18
C ILE A 154 4.10 -8.03 -0.25
N GLN A 155 4.71 -6.85 -0.17
CA GLN A 155 6.15 -6.68 -0.27
C GLN A 155 6.67 -6.11 1.05
N HIS A 156 7.75 -6.68 1.55
CA HIS A 156 8.46 -6.23 2.74
C HIS A 156 9.81 -5.70 2.28
N LEU A 157 10.09 -4.44 2.51
CA LEU A 157 11.34 -3.79 2.14
C LEU A 157 11.98 -3.21 3.39
N VAL A 158 13.30 -3.30 3.46
CA VAL A 158 14.12 -2.58 4.44
C VAL A 158 15.25 -1.91 3.68
N TYR A 159 15.48 -0.63 3.96
CA TYR A 159 16.52 0.16 3.32
C TYR A 159 17.65 0.48 4.29
N TRP A 160 18.86 0.62 3.79
CA TRP A 160 20.00 1.11 4.56
C TRP A 160 20.93 1.92 3.67
N GLU A 161 21.78 2.71 4.31
CA GLU A 161 22.82 3.51 3.68
C GLU A 161 24.16 2.83 3.95
N GLU A 162 25.15 2.98 3.05
CA GLU A 162 26.53 2.61 3.35
C GLU A 162 27.09 3.60 4.38
N GLU A 163 27.87 3.11 5.35
CA GLU A 163 28.72 3.95 6.21
C GLU A 163 29.85 4.61 5.42
#